data_AF-A0A1G7Z8V5-F1
#
_entry.id   AF-A0A1G7Z8V5-F1
#
_cell.length_a   1.000
_cell.length_b   1.000
_cell.length_c   1.000
_cell.angle_alpha   90.00
_cell.angle_beta   90.00
_cell.angle_gamma   90.00
#
_symmetry.space_group_name_H-M   'P 1'
#
loop_
_entity.id
_entity.type
_entity.pdbx_description
1 polymer ?
#
loop_
_entity_poly.entity_id
_entity_poly.type
_entity_poly.pdbx_seq_one_letter_code
_entity_poly.pdbx_strand_id
1 'polypeptide(L)'
;MKKLYSMIGKGLLAATLLVGGGFIALPQAQAYNEESVIIDGKKVNSQLVNGNVFVSAQDVAKALGRNVTIDEKDKTVSIESRLDTILKRGYIRVGTTGDYKPFTYFNPKTQQFEGYDIDAAKMLAKDLGVEVQFVKTSWPTLMDDLLADKFDIAVGGITRNVERQKKAHLSQGYIQFGKAPLIRKEDKEKFKSIEDINKPEVRIGVNPGGTNEKFVRAYLPKANVTVVENNLDIPHLVAEGKFDVMITDNIEAMLYAKQDPRLYAALSDKPFTIDEKGFMMHRGDTVFSNWIELWMEEMELKGEFEKLKKKWIE
;
A
#
# COMPACT_ATOMS: atom_id res chain seq x y z
N MET A 1 36.28 12.48 -48.33
CA MET A 1 35.43 13.35 -47.49
C MET A 1 35.53 12.85 -46.05
N LYS A 2 36.56 13.09 -45.23
CA LYS A 2 37.09 14.33 -44.65
C LYS A 2 36.04 15.43 -44.42
N LYS A 3 35.88 15.77 -43.12
CA LYS A 3 35.15 16.89 -42.48
C LYS A 3 33.62 16.78 -42.40
N LEU A 4 33.13 16.32 -41.24
CA LEU A 4 32.22 17.10 -40.39
C LEU A 4 32.19 16.54 -38.96
N TYR A 5 33.32 16.69 -38.25
CA TYR A 5 33.38 16.60 -36.79
C TYR A 5 33.70 18.01 -36.29
N SER A 6 32.73 18.70 -35.70
CA SER A 6 32.94 19.84 -34.80
C SER A 6 31.60 20.37 -34.28
N MET A 7 31.46 20.32 -32.95
CA MET A 7 30.55 21.11 -32.10
C MET A 7 29.04 20.85 -32.18
N ILE A 8 28.54 20.12 -31.18
CA ILE A 8 27.57 20.50 -30.13
C ILE A 8 27.64 19.30 -29.16
N GLY A 9 28.14 19.38 -27.93
CA GLY A 9 27.59 20.17 -26.82
C GLY A 9 26.59 19.30 -26.05
N LYS A 10 27.06 18.64 -24.97
CA LYS A 10 26.31 18.04 -23.85
C LYS A 10 24.84 17.60 -24.10
N GLY A 11 24.61 16.30 -24.03
CA GLY A 11 23.31 15.71 -23.73
C GLY A 11 22.43 15.48 -24.95
N LEU A 12 21.85 14.28 -25.02
CA LEU A 12 21.04 13.73 -26.13
C LEU A 12 21.80 13.50 -27.44
N LEU A 13 22.02 12.24 -27.80
CA LEU A 13 21.81 11.79 -29.18
C LEU A 13 21.62 10.27 -29.28
N ALA A 14 20.70 9.89 -30.16
CA ALA A 14 20.20 8.55 -30.42
C ALA A 14 20.98 7.80 -31.53
N ALA A 15 20.70 6.49 -31.63
CA ALA A 15 20.85 5.56 -32.78
C ALA A 15 22.26 4.94 -33.01
N THR A 16 22.49 3.68 -33.47
CA THR A 16 21.67 2.66 -34.17
C THR A 16 22.28 1.22 -34.05
N LEU A 17 21.40 0.21 -34.03
CA LEU A 17 21.42 -1.27 -34.17
C LEU A 17 22.70 -2.14 -34.38
N LEU A 18 22.63 -3.36 -33.79
CA LEU A 18 22.56 -4.62 -34.55
C LEU A 18 21.64 -5.65 -33.83
N VAL A 19 20.50 -5.96 -34.48
CA VAL A 19 19.47 -7.00 -34.20
C VAL A 19 18.57 -6.78 -32.96
N GLY A 20 17.37 -6.22 -33.20
CA GLY A 20 16.15 -6.42 -32.41
C GLY A 20 16.03 -5.68 -31.06
N GLY A 21 15.19 -4.65 -30.99
CA GLY A 21 14.67 -4.12 -29.73
C GLY A 21 14.89 -2.61 -29.53
N GLY A 22 13.79 -1.85 -29.47
CA GLY A 22 13.78 -0.40 -29.25
C GLY A 22 14.35 0.03 -27.89
N PHE A 23 14.81 1.28 -27.84
CA PHE A 23 15.31 1.90 -26.61
C PHE A 23 14.14 2.37 -25.74
N ILE A 24 14.16 2.03 -24.45
CA ILE A 24 13.36 2.70 -23.42
C ILE A 24 14.32 3.39 -22.47
N ALA A 25 14.36 4.72 -22.49
CA ALA A 25 15.05 5.50 -21.48
C ALA A 25 14.21 5.44 -20.19
N LEU A 26 14.71 4.75 -19.16
CA LEU A 26 14.06 4.69 -17.86
C LEU A 26 14.53 5.87 -16.98
N PRO A 27 13.63 6.57 -16.29
CA PRO A 27 13.99 7.72 -15.47
C PRO A 27 14.79 7.39 -14.19
N GLN A 28 15.01 6.11 -13.85
CA GLN A 28 15.65 5.69 -12.59
C GLN A 28 16.62 4.49 -12.70
N ALA A 29 17.34 4.33 -13.81
CA ALA A 29 18.37 3.29 -13.91
C ALA A 29 19.72 3.82 -13.42
N GLN A 30 20.35 3.13 -12.46
CA GLN A 30 21.72 3.40 -12.02
C GLN A 30 22.61 2.18 -12.33
N ALA A 31 23.72 2.39 -13.03
CA ALA A 31 24.69 1.32 -13.32
C ALA A 31 25.46 0.97 -12.04
N TYR A 32 25.51 -0.32 -11.69
CA TYR A 32 26.16 -0.83 -10.46
C TYR A 32 27.54 -1.42 -10.75
N ASN A 33 27.71 -2.00 -11.95
CA ASN A 33 28.95 -2.38 -12.62
C ASN A 33 28.62 -2.76 -14.10
N GLU A 34 29.61 -3.11 -14.92
CA GLU A 34 29.40 -3.44 -16.33
C GLU A 34 28.48 -4.68 -16.56
N GLU A 35 28.29 -5.50 -15.51
CA GLU A 35 27.50 -6.74 -15.53
C GLU A 35 26.06 -6.56 -15.04
N SER A 36 25.72 -5.44 -14.40
CA SER A 36 24.36 -5.21 -13.91
C SER A 36 23.97 -3.75 -13.68
N VAL A 37 22.67 -3.48 -13.82
CA VAL A 37 22.02 -2.23 -13.43
C VAL A 37 21.01 -2.46 -12.31
N ILE A 38 20.68 -1.40 -11.58
CA ILE A 38 19.55 -1.39 -10.65
C ILE A 38 18.36 -0.72 -11.31
N ILE A 39 17.23 -1.44 -11.37
CA ILE A 39 15.94 -0.94 -11.84
C ILE A 39 14.94 -1.11 -10.71
N ASP A 40 14.45 0.02 -10.18
CA ASP A 40 13.53 0.07 -9.03
C ASP A 40 13.97 -0.82 -7.85
N GLY A 41 15.25 -0.73 -7.50
CA GLY A 41 15.85 -1.51 -6.40
C GLY A 41 16.17 -2.97 -6.71
N LYS A 42 15.83 -3.48 -7.90
CA LYS A 42 16.14 -4.84 -8.34
C LYS A 42 17.37 -4.86 -9.25
N LYS A 43 18.28 -5.80 -9.00
CA LYS A 43 19.43 -6.05 -9.86
C LYS A 43 18.98 -6.74 -11.14
N VAL A 44 19.29 -6.14 -12.28
CA VAL A 44 19.05 -6.67 -13.61
C VAL A 44 20.39 -6.85 -14.31
N ASN A 45 20.59 -8.02 -14.91
CA ASN A 45 21.82 -8.32 -15.64
C ASN A 45 21.92 -7.38 -16.85
N SER A 46 23.13 -6.90 -17.10
CA SER A 46 23.43 -6.11 -18.29
C SER A 46 24.49 -6.77 -19.14
N GLN A 47 24.53 -6.37 -20.40
CA GLN A 47 25.57 -6.76 -21.35
C GLN A 47 26.29 -5.52 -21.84
N LEU A 48 27.62 -5.61 -21.95
CA LEU A 48 28.40 -4.61 -22.65
C LEU A 48 28.46 -4.91 -24.14
N VAL A 49 28.06 -3.95 -24.96
CA VAL A 49 28.25 -3.99 -26.40
C VAL A 49 28.90 -2.67 -26.83
N ASN A 50 30.13 -2.73 -27.32
CA ASN A 50 30.92 -1.57 -27.76
C ASN A 50 31.03 -0.46 -26.69
N GLY A 51 31.26 -0.85 -25.44
CA GLY A 51 31.38 0.08 -24.32
C GLY A 51 30.06 0.68 -23.81
N ASN A 52 28.91 0.25 -24.34
CA ASN A 52 27.60 0.64 -23.86
C ASN A 52 26.93 -0.48 -23.07
N VAL A 53 26.24 -0.12 -22.00
CA VAL A 53 25.49 -1.05 -21.13
C VAL A 53 24.08 -1.24 -21.69
N PHE A 54 23.73 -2.48 -21.99
CA PHE A 54 22.41 -2.89 -22.47
C PHE A 54 21.73 -3.80 -21.45
N VAL A 55 20.41 -3.71 -21.35
CA VAL A 55 19.60 -4.51 -20.44
C VAL A 55 18.43 -5.11 -21.21
N SER A 56 18.02 -6.32 -20.84
CA SER A 56 16.85 -6.95 -21.44
C SER A 56 15.60 -6.17 -21.09
N ALA A 57 14.78 -5.86 -22.10
CA ALA A 57 13.46 -5.27 -21.87
C ALA A 57 12.56 -6.16 -21.01
N GLN A 58 12.63 -7.49 -21.18
CA GLN A 58 11.86 -8.41 -20.33
C GLN A 58 12.33 -8.34 -18.88
N ASP A 59 13.64 -8.27 -18.63
CA ASP A 59 14.16 -8.17 -17.27
C ASP A 59 13.83 -6.83 -16.61
N VAL A 60 13.87 -5.73 -17.38
CA VAL A 60 13.39 -4.41 -16.96
C VAL A 60 11.92 -4.50 -16.53
N ALA A 61 11.06 -5.07 -17.35
CA ALA A 61 9.64 -5.10 -17.03
C ALA A 61 9.32 -6.05 -15.89
N LYS A 62 9.99 -7.20 -15.80
CA LYS A 62 9.94 -8.07 -14.62
C LYS A 62 10.38 -7.33 -13.35
N ALA A 63 11.42 -6.50 -13.43
CA ALA A 63 11.84 -5.67 -12.31
C ALA A 63 10.73 -4.69 -11.89
N LEU A 64 10.09 -4.03 -12.86
CA LEU A 64 8.97 -3.11 -12.65
C LEU A 64 7.62 -3.81 -12.34
N GLY A 65 7.56 -5.14 -12.36
CA GLY A 65 6.29 -5.89 -12.20
C GLY A 65 5.32 -5.67 -13.37
N ARG A 66 5.83 -5.52 -14.59
CA ARG A 66 5.05 -5.27 -15.81
C ARG A 66 5.34 -6.33 -16.86
N ASN A 67 4.42 -6.51 -17.80
CA ASN A 67 4.65 -7.37 -18.96
C ASN A 67 5.37 -6.59 -20.06
N VAL A 68 6.23 -7.29 -20.81
CA VAL A 68 6.83 -6.76 -22.05
C VAL A 68 6.38 -7.60 -23.22
N THR A 69 5.88 -6.89 -24.23
CA THR A 69 5.67 -7.45 -25.55
C THR A 69 6.78 -6.95 -26.46
N ILE A 70 7.40 -7.88 -27.18
CA ILE A 70 8.36 -7.58 -28.24
C ILE A 70 7.68 -7.94 -29.55
N ASP A 71 7.51 -6.94 -30.42
CA ASP A 71 7.13 -7.18 -31.81
C ASP A 71 8.40 -7.23 -32.64
N GLU A 72 8.77 -8.44 -33.09
CA GLU A 72 9.98 -8.65 -33.89
C GLU A 72 9.84 -8.08 -35.31
N LYS A 73 8.62 -8.06 -35.84
CA LYS A 73 8.34 -7.59 -37.20
C LYS A 73 8.45 -6.08 -37.27
N ASP A 74 7.87 -5.39 -36.29
CA ASP A 74 7.87 -3.93 -36.22
C ASP A 74 9.05 -3.38 -35.38
N LYS A 75 9.85 -4.27 -34.79
CA LYS A 75 11.02 -3.97 -33.95
C LYS A 75 10.69 -3.07 -32.75
N THR A 76 9.49 -3.22 -32.20
CA THR A 76 9.03 -2.43 -31.05
C THR A 76 9.06 -3.24 -29.77
N VAL A 77 9.35 -2.57 -28.66
CA VAL A 77 9.24 -3.10 -27.31
C VAL A 77 8.22 -2.25 -26.57
N SER A 78 7.16 -2.87 -26.07
CA SER A 78 6.15 -2.18 -25.27
C SER A 78 6.11 -2.76 -23.86
N ILE A 79 6.28 -1.91 -22.86
CA ILE A 79 5.97 -2.27 -21.47
C ILE A 79 4.47 -2.00 -21.28
N GLU A 80 3.69 -3.06 -21.09
CA GLU A 80 2.23 -3.00 -20.93
C GLU A 80 1.88 -2.39 -19.56
N SER A 81 0.83 -1.57 -19.47
CA SER A 81 0.33 -1.13 -18.17
C SER A 81 -0.37 -2.29 -17.47
N ARG A 82 -0.33 -2.29 -16.15
CA ARG A 82 -1.16 -3.14 -15.30
C ARG A 82 -2.64 -2.95 -15.60
N LEU A 83 -3.06 -1.73 -15.96
CA LEU A 83 -4.44 -1.47 -16.40
C LEU A 83 -4.80 -2.36 -17.60
N ASP A 84 -3.97 -2.37 -18.65
CA ASP A 84 -4.20 -3.19 -19.84
C ASP A 84 -4.19 -4.68 -19.50
N THR A 85 -3.26 -5.09 -18.63
CA THR A 85 -3.18 -6.47 -18.15
C THR A 85 -4.45 -6.90 -17.41
N ILE A 86 -5.01 -6.03 -16.55
CA ILE A 86 -6.28 -6.24 -15.83
C ILE A 86 -7.43 -6.39 -16.82
N LEU A 87 -7.56 -5.45 -17.76
CA LEU A 87 -8.64 -5.46 -18.75
C LEU A 87 -8.58 -6.71 -19.64
N LYS A 88 -7.38 -7.07 -20.10
CA LYS A 88 -7.15 -8.25 -20.95
C LYS A 88 -7.47 -9.57 -20.23
N ARG A 89 -7.09 -9.70 -18.96
CA ARG A 89 -7.35 -10.94 -18.20
C ARG A 89 -8.78 -11.01 -17.64
N GLY A 90 -9.50 -9.89 -17.59
CA GLY A 90 -10.89 -9.83 -17.13
C GLY A 90 -11.05 -9.86 -15.61
N TYR A 91 -9.96 -9.66 -14.83
CA TYR A 91 -10.03 -9.55 -13.38
C TYR A 91 -8.92 -8.68 -12.77
N ILE A 92 -9.21 -8.06 -11.64
CA ILE A 92 -8.25 -7.34 -10.79
C ILE A 92 -8.00 -8.12 -9.50
N ARG A 93 -6.72 -8.31 -9.14
CA ARG A 93 -6.32 -8.94 -7.88
C ARG A 93 -6.16 -7.86 -6.81
N VAL A 94 -6.89 -8.00 -5.71
CA VAL A 94 -6.93 -7.01 -4.63
C VAL A 94 -6.37 -7.62 -3.35
N GLY A 95 -5.20 -7.14 -2.91
CA GLY A 95 -4.57 -7.54 -1.66
C GLY A 95 -5.27 -6.94 -0.44
N THR A 96 -5.62 -7.74 0.55
CA THR A 96 -6.21 -7.25 1.80
C THR A 96 -5.96 -8.19 2.98
N THR A 97 -5.96 -7.67 4.21
CA THR A 97 -5.57 -8.44 5.41
C THR A 97 -6.72 -9.25 6.02
N GLY A 98 -7.94 -8.71 5.99
CA GLY A 98 -9.13 -9.35 6.56
C GLY A 98 -9.19 -9.34 8.09
N ASP A 99 -8.41 -8.50 8.75
CA ASP A 99 -8.29 -8.44 10.22
C ASP A 99 -8.48 -7.02 10.81
N TYR A 100 -9.00 -6.08 10.01
CA TYR A 100 -9.04 -4.67 10.36
C TYR A 100 -10.41 -4.04 10.06
N LYS A 101 -11.34 -4.19 11.00
CA LYS A 101 -12.68 -3.60 10.91
C LYS A 101 -12.61 -2.07 11.14
N PRO A 102 -13.43 -1.27 10.45
CA PRO A 102 -14.47 -1.67 9.49
C PRO A 102 -13.99 -1.73 8.03
N PHE A 103 -12.69 -1.65 7.78
CA PHE A 103 -12.14 -1.57 6.42
C PHE A 103 -12.11 -2.91 5.69
N THR A 104 -11.61 -3.95 6.36
CA THR A 104 -11.47 -5.30 5.82
C THR A 104 -11.61 -6.34 6.92
N TYR A 105 -12.50 -7.30 6.73
CA TYR A 105 -12.69 -8.43 7.61
C TYR A 105 -12.95 -9.68 6.80
N PHE A 106 -12.21 -10.75 7.08
CA PHE A 106 -12.48 -12.06 6.54
C PHE A 106 -13.45 -12.79 7.47
N ASN A 107 -14.69 -12.95 7.03
CA ASN A 107 -15.72 -13.60 7.81
C ASN A 107 -15.58 -15.13 7.70
N PRO A 108 -15.22 -15.85 8.78
CA PRO A 108 -14.97 -17.28 8.73
C PRO A 108 -16.24 -18.10 8.48
N LYS A 109 -17.43 -17.53 8.71
CA LYS A 109 -18.70 -18.24 8.48
C LYS A 109 -19.09 -18.21 7.01
N THR A 110 -18.93 -17.06 6.35
CA THR A 110 -19.28 -16.89 4.94
C THR A 110 -18.12 -17.18 3.99
N GLN A 111 -16.88 -17.25 4.53
CA GLN A 111 -15.64 -17.36 3.75
C GLN A 111 -15.46 -16.19 2.77
N GLN A 112 -15.99 -15.02 3.12
CA GLN A 112 -15.94 -13.82 2.28
C GLN A 112 -15.31 -12.65 3.03
N PHE A 113 -14.69 -11.76 2.26
CA PHE A 113 -14.29 -10.45 2.74
C PHE A 113 -15.49 -9.50 2.80
N GLU A 114 -15.54 -8.68 3.83
CA GLU A 114 -16.52 -7.61 4.05
C GLU A 114 -15.84 -6.37 4.64
N GLY A 115 -16.39 -5.19 4.39
CA GLY A 115 -15.86 -3.92 4.90
C GLY A 115 -15.88 -2.79 3.87
N TYR A 116 -15.54 -1.58 4.34
CA TYR A 116 -15.50 -0.36 3.52
C TYR A 116 -14.66 -0.55 2.26
N ASP A 117 -13.41 -1.02 2.41
CA ASP A 117 -12.49 -1.12 1.28
C ASP A 117 -12.78 -2.32 0.39
N ILE A 118 -13.47 -3.33 0.93
CA ILE A 118 -13.95 -4.47 0.16
C ILE A 118 -15.06 -4.03 -0.79
N ASP A 119 -15.99 -3.21 -0.30
CA ASP A 119 -17.05 -2.65 -1.14
C ASP A 119 -16.49 -1.63 -2.13
N ALA A 120 -15.55 -0.77 -1.72
CA ALA A 120 -14.84 0.12 -2.64
C ALA A 120 -14.12 -0.65 -3.76
N ALA A 121 -13.43 -1.74 -3.44
CA ALA A 121 -12.77 -2.60 -4.42
C ALA A 121 -13.73 -3.31 -5.38
N LYS A 122 -14.94 -3.67 -4.93
CA LYS A 122 -16.01 -4.20 -5.80
C LYS A 122 -16.52 -3.12 -6.76
N MET A 123 -16.66 -1.88 -6.29
CA MET A 123 -17.05 -0.74 -7.14
C MET A 123 -15.98 -0.44 -8.18
N LEU A 124 -14.71 -0.43 -7.77
CA LEU A 124 -13.55 -0.31 -8.66
C LEU A 124 -13.58 -1.35 -9.78
N ALA A 125 -13.72 -2.64 -9.43
CA ALA A 125 -13.77 -3.72 -10.42
C ALA A 125 -14.97 -3.61 -11.36
N LYS A 126 -16.13 -3.20 -10.84
CA LYS A 126 -17.33 -2.93 -11.65
C LYS A 126 -17.07 -1.81 -12.67
N ASP A 127 -16.44 -0.71 -12.28
CA ASP A 127 -16.15 0.42 -13.18
C ASP A 127 -15.06 0.09 -14.19
N LEU A 128 -14.13 -0.81 -13.85
CA LEU A 128 -13.20 -1.44 -14.79
C LEU A 128 -13.87 -2.42 -15.76
N GLY A 129 -15.08 -2.91 -15.45
CA GLY A 129 -15.76 -3.95 -16.20
C GLY A 129 -15.12 -5.35 -16.03
N VAL A 130 -14.52 -5.63 -14.88
CA VAL A 130 -13.79 -6.87 -14.59
C VAL A 130 -14.24 -7.53 -13.28
N GLU A 131 -13.85 -8.78 -13.06
CA GLU A 131 -14.06 -9.47 -11.78
C GLU A 131 -13.06 -8.99 -10.71
N VAL A 132 -13.48 -8.92 -9.45
CA VAL A 132 -12.57 -8.72 -8.31
C VAL A 132 -12.15 -10.06 -7.70
N GLN A 133 -10.85 -10.27 -7.56
CA GLN A 133 -10.28 -11.42 -6.85
C GLN A 133 -9.51 -10.95 -5.63
N PHE A 134 -10.03 -11.23 -4.43
CA PHE A 134 -9.36 -10.87 -3.20
C PHE A 134 -8.23 -11.85 -2.87
N VAL A 135 -7.04 -11.31 -2.60
CA VAL A 135 -5.85 -12.05 -2.21
C VAL A 135 -5.55 -11.73 -0.75
N LYS A 136 -5.59 -12.74 0.12
CA LYS A 136 -5.28 -12.57 1.54
C LYS A 136 -3.78 -12.32 1.72
N THR A 137 -3.43 -11.31 2.52
CA THR A 137 -2.06 -10.99 2.95
C THR A 137 -2.06 -10.64 4.45
N SER A 138 -0.95 -10.18 5.01
CA SER A 138 -0.86 -9.70 6.40
C SER A 138 -0.08 -8.40 6.49
N TRP A 139 -0.26 -7.62 7.56
CA TRP A 139 0.49 -6.36 7.74
C TRP A 139 2.02 -6.49 7.65
N PRO A 140 2.65 -7.55 8.20
CA PRO A 140 4.09 -7.77 8.03
C PRO A 140 4.50 -8.07 6.58
N THR A 141 3.66 -8.78 5.81
CA THR A 141 3.99 -9.27 4.46
C THR A 141 3.46 -8.38 3.33
N LEU A 142 2.55 -7.46 3.63
CA LEU A 142 1.82 -6.63 2.66
C LEU A 142 2.69 -5.98 1.58
N MET A 143 3.82 -5.37 1.99
CA MET A 143 4.74 -4.71 1.06
C MET A 143 5.47 -5.74 0.19
N ASP A 144 5.96 -6.82 0.77
CA ASP A 144 6.73 -7.83 0.04
C ASP A 144 5.82 -8.62 -0.91
N ASP A 145 4.58 -8.90 -0.50
CA ASP A 145 3.54 -9.53 -1.33
C ASP A 145 3.15 -8.65 -2.52
N LEU A 146 3.03 -7.33 -2.31
CA LEU A 146 2.86 -6.37 -3.41
C LEU A 146 4.07 -6.46 -4.35
N LEU A 147 5.29 -6.28 -3.85
CA LEU A 147 6.51 -6.25 -4.68
C LEU A 147 6.78 -7.57 -5.43
N ALA A 148 6.27 -8.69 -4.91
CA ALA A 148 6.28 -10.01 -5.52
C ALA A 148 5.14 -10.24 -6.53
N ASP A 149 4.36 -9.20 -6.86
CA ASP A 149 3.24 -9.21 -7.81
C ASP A 149 2.12 -10.20 -7.44
N LYS A 150 1.85 -10.41 -6.14
CA LYS A 150 0.74 -11.29 -5.73
C LYS A 150 -0.63 -10.66 -6.00
N PHE A 151 -0.72 -9.34 -6.02
CA PHE A 151 -1.93 -8.58 -6.31
C PHE A 151 -1.59 -7.25 -7.01
N ASP A 152 -2.59 -6.63 -7.63
CA ASP A 152 -2.41 -5.44 -8.46
C ASP A 152 -2.53 -4.14 -7.66
N ILE A 153 -3.41 -4.16 -6.66
CA ILE A 153 -3.69 -3.07 -5.74
C ILE A 153 -3.94 -3.66 -4.35
N ALA A 154 -3.52 -2.96 -3.30
CA ALA A 154 -3.82 -3.31 -1.93
C ALA A 154 -4.77 -2.29 -1.30
N VAL A 155 -5.74 -2.81 -0.55
CA VAL A 155 -6.78 -2.05 0.14
C VAL A 155 -6.97 -2.62 1.55
N GLY A 156 -7.58 -1.86 2.46
CA GLY A 156 -7.84 -2.29 3.84
C GLY A 156 -7.28 -1.33 4.88
N GLY A 157 -7.56 -0.04 4.76
CA GLY A 157 -7.22 0.97 5.74
C GLY A 157 -5.71 1.24 5.81
N ILE A 158 -5.04 1.18 4.66
CA ILE A 158 -3.60 1.39 4.57
C ILE A 158 -3.29 2.87 4.78
N THR A 159 -2.59 3.20 5.87
CA THR A 159 -2.03 4.54 6.07
C THR A 159 -1.13 4.97 4.92
N ARG A 160 -1.44 6.13 4.34
CA ARG A 160 -0.65 6.82 3.34
C ARG A 160 0.51 7.53 4.04
N ASN A 161 1.74 7.02 3.90
CA ASN A 161 2.93 7.62 4.53
C ASN A 161 4.18 7.53 3.64
N VAL A 162 5.13 8.41 3.93
CA VAL A 162 6.38 8.56 3.17
C VAL A 162 7.26 7.31 3.21
N GLU A 163 7.23 6.53 4.28
CA GLU A 163 8.01 5.28 4.38
C GLU A 163 7.53 4.23 3.39
N ARG A 164 6.21 4.05 3.26
CA ARG A 164 5.63 3.16 2.25
C ARG A 164 5.87 3.71 0.84
N GLN A 165 5.81 5.03 0.66
CA GLN A 165 5.99 5.68 -0.64
C GLN A 165 7.38 5.47 -1.26
N LYS A 166 8.39 5.17 -0.43
CA LYS A 166 9.73 4.79 -0.92
C LYS A 166 9.72 3.52 -1.79
N LYS A 167 8.77 2.61 -1.55
CA LYS A 167 8.70 1.30 -2.20
C LYS A 167 7.45 1.09 -3.05
N ALA A 168 6.34 1.75 -2.72
CA ALA A 168 5.06 1.62 -3.39
C ALA A 168 4.50 2.99 -3.81
N HIS A 169 3.61 3.01 -4.80
CA HIS A 169 2.76 4.16 -5.05
C HIS A 169 1.58 4.13 -4.08
N LEU A 170 1.17 5.29 -3.58
CA LEU A 170 0.01 5.45 -2.71
C LEU A 170 -0.92 6.46 -3.36
N SER A 171 -2.20 6.11 -3.51
CA SER A 171 -3.22 7.00 -4.07
C SER A 171 -3.41 8.27 -3.24
N GLN A 172 -4.28 9.18 -3.70
CA GLN A 172 -4.82 10.23 -2.83
C GLN A 172 -5.54 9.66 -1.60
N GLY A 173 -5.67 10.50 -0.58
CA GLY A 173 -6.34 10.15 0.68
C GLY A 173 -7.85 10.09 0.51
N TYR A 174 -8.52 9.07 1.08
CA TYR A 174 -9.98 8.94 1.05
C TYR A 174 -10.64 9.01 2.44
N ILE A 175 -9.89 8.76 3.51
CA ILE A 175 -10.36 8.87 4.90
C ILE A 175 -9.24 9.47 5.76
N GLN A 176 -9.54 10.57 6.46
CA GLN A 176 -8.68 11.12 7.50
C GLN A 176 -8.92 10.38 8.83
N PHE A 177 -7.85 10.09 9.55
CA PHE A 177 -7.89 9.41 10.86
C PHE A 177 -6.67 9.80 11.70
N GLY A 178 -6.55 9.23 12.89
CA GLY A 178 -5.31 9.30 13.67
C GLY A 178 -5.20 8.21 14.73
N LYS A 179 -4.03 8.09 15.37
CA LYS A 179 -3.81 7.13 16.45
C LYS A 179 -4.56 7.52 17.72
N ALA A 180 -5.35 6.60 18.27
CA ALA A 180 -6.10 6.78 19.50
C ALA A 180 -6.05 5.51 20.38
N PRO A 181 -6.08 5.67 21.71
CA PRO A 181 -6.19 4.57 22.65
C PRO A 181 -7.61 4.01 22.75
N LEU A 182 -7.74 2.70 22.58
CA LEU A 182 -8.88 1.91 23.04
C LEU A 182 -8.54 1.37 24.42
N ILE A 183 -9.37 1.69 25.42
CA ILE A 183 -9.14 1.38 26.83
C ILE A 183 -10.41 0.80 27.47
N ARG A 184 -10.30 0.32 28.70
CA ARG A 184 -11.48 0.00 29.50
C ARG A 184 -12.21 1.28 29.91
N LYS A 185 -13.54 1.22 29.98
CA LYS A 185 -14.40 2.37 30.25
C LYS A 185 -14.17 2.94 31.65
N GLU A 186 -13.86 2.10 32.63
CA GLU A 186 -13.49 2.52 33.98
C GLU A 186 -12.15 3.27 34.05
N ASP A 187 -11.30 3.14 33.03
CA ASP A 187 -9.99 3.80 32.95
C ASP A 187 -10.03 5.12 32.15
N LYS A 188 -11.22 5.60 31.75
CA LYS A 188 -11.38 6.84 30.97
C LYS A 188 -10.70 8.07 31.58
N GLU A 189 -10.59 8.12 32.91
CA GLU A 189 -9.96 9.23 33.61
C GLU A 189 -8.45 9.08 33.75
N LYS A 190 -7.89 7.89 33.46
CA LYS A 190 -6.48 7.54 33.64
C LYS A 190 -5.62 7.78 32.40
N PHE A 191 -6.18 7.62 31.20
CA PHE A 191 -5.43 7.67 29.94
C PHE A 191 -5.89 8.82 29.05
N LYS A 192 -5.40 10.03 29.34
CA LYS A 192 -5.78 11.27 28.63
C LYS A 192 -4.65 11.87 27.79
N SER A 193 -3.44 11.34 27.89
CA SER A 193 -2.30 11.80 27.10
C SER A 193 -1.28 10.69 26.83
N ILE A 194 -0.26 10.99 26.02
CA ILE A 194 0.88 10.09 25.80
C ILE A 194 1.61 9.82 27.12
N GLU A 195 1.78 10.84 27.97
CA GLU A 195 2.47 10.75 29.25
C GLU A 195 1.75 9.83 30.24
N ASP A 196 0.42 9.80 30.20
CA ASP A 196 -0.37 8.90 31.02
C ASP A 196 -0.16 7.43 30.66
N ILE A 197 0.02 7.16 29.36
CA ILE A 197 0.18 5.82 28.79
C ILE A 197 1.63 5.37 28.85
N ASN A 198 2.60 6.27 28.70
CA ASN A 198 4.03 5.98 28.63
C ASN A 198 4.67 5.73 30.01
N LYS A 199 4.12 4.76 30.74
CA LYS A 199 4.56 4.38 32.09
C LYS A 199 4.82 2.87 32.18
N PRO A 200 5.81 2.42 32.96
CA PRO A 200 6.25 1.01 33.00
C PRO A 200 5.16 0.03 33.45
N GLU A 201 4.20 0.49 34.24
CA GLU A 201 3.06 -0.31 34.70
C GLU A 201 1.96 -0.50 33.65
N VAL A 202 1.94 0.31 32.58
CA VAL A 202 0.90 0.26 31.55
C VAL A 202 1.19 -0.85 30.55
N ARG A 203 0.25 -1.78 30.40
CA ARG A 203 0.36 -2.91 29.47
C ARG A 203 -0.35 -2.57 28.16
N ILE A 204 0.40 -2.56 27.07
CA ILE A 204 -0.10 -2.24 25.73
C ILE A 204 -0.15 -3.50 24.88
N GLY A 205 -1.32 -3.81 24.33
CA GLY A 205 -1.47 -4.81 23.26
C GLY A 205 -1.43 -4.13 21.90
N VAL A 206 -0.61 -4.64 20.98
CA VAL A 206 -0.51 -4.10 19.62
C VAL A 206 -0.37 -5.22 18.58
N ASN A 207 -0.95 -5.04 17.40
CA ASN A 207 -0.83 -6.00 16.30
C ASN A 207 0.57 -5.94 15.64
N PRO A 208 1.09 -7.05 15.09
CA PRO A 208 2.40 -7.11 14.46
C PRO A 208 2.43 -6.37 13.13
N GLY A 209 3.52 -5.66 12.87
CA GLY A 209 3.74 -4.95 11.62
C GLY A 209 2.80 -3.76 11.44
N GLY A 210 3.17 -2.85 10.55
CA GLY A 210 2.37 -1.66 10.28
C GLY A 210 2.62 -0.50 11.25
N THR A 211 1.66 0.42 11.33
CA THR A 211 1.86 1.75 11.93
C THR A 211 1.58 1.80 13.43
N ASN A 212 0.76 0.91 13.96
CA ASN A 212 0.44 0.88 15.40
C ASN A 212 1.67 0.48 16.21
N GLU A 213 2.32 -0.62 15.82
CA GLU A 213 3.57 -1.09 16.44
C GLU A 213 4.67 -0.01 16.35
N LYS A 214 4.84 0.62 15.18
CA LYS A 214 5.81 1.71 15.01
C LYS A 214 5.52 2.89 15.93
N PHE A 215 4.26 3.28 16.08
CA PHE A 215 3.88 4.37 16.96
C PHE A 215 4.20 4.05 18.42
N VAL A 216 3.78 2.88 18.93
CA VAL A 216 4.02 2.55 20.35
C VAL A 216 5.51 2.43 20.66
N ARG A 217 6.32 1.89 19.73
CA ARG A 217 7.77 1.82 19.91
C ARG A 217 8.45 3.18 19.91
N ALA A 218 7.95 4.12 19.10
CA ALA A 218 8.53 5.47 18.99
C ALA A 218 8.11 6.39 20.14
N TYR A 219 6.84 6.34 20.54
CA TYR A 219 6.24 7.34 21.44
C TYR A 219 5.95 6.81 22.84
N LEU A 220 5.87 5.49 23.04
CA LEU A 220 5.57 4.85 24.32
C LEU A 220 6.70 3.90 24.79
N PRO A 221 7.99 4.29 24.70
CA PRO A 221 9.12 3.38 24.94
C PRO A 221 9.25 2.90 26.40
N LYS A 222 8.56 3.54 27.35
CA LYS A 222 8.58 3.14 28.77
C LYS A 222 7.47 2.16 29.11
N ALA A 223 6.42 2.05 28.29
CA ALA A 223 5.30 1.15 28.54
C ALA A 223 5.65 -0.31 28.23
N ASN A 224 4.93 -1.24 28.85
CA ASN A 224 5.09 -2.66 28.59
C ASN A 224 4.30 -3.07 27.33
N VAL A 225 4.97 -3.05 26.18
CA VAL A 225 4.37 -3.36 24.88
C VAL A 225 4.47 -4.85 24.57
N THR A 226 3.32 -5.49 24.35
CA THR A 226 3.21 -6.88 23.89
C THR A 226 2.61 -6.91 22.49
N VAL A 227 3.31 -7.59 21.58
CA VAL A 227 2.78 -7.88 20.25
C VAL A 227 1.78 -9.04 20.35
N VAL A 228 0.59 -8.86 19.79
CA VAL A 228 -0.49 -9.85 19.75
C VAL A 228 -0.75 -10.20 18.30
N GLU A 229 -0.48 -11.45 17.91
CA GLU A 229 -0.49 -11.88 16.51
C GLU A 229 -1.82 -11.61 15.79
N ASN A 230 -2.95 -11.83 16.47
CA ASN A 230 -4.27 -11.60 15.90
C ASN A 230 -4.83 -10.26 16.40
N ASN A 231 -4.93 -9.28 15.49
CA ASN A 231 -5.46 -7.95 15.78
C ASN A 231 -6.87 -7.98 16.39
N LEU A 232 -7.71 -8.92 15.93
CA LEU A 232 -9.11 -9.03 16.35
C LEU A 232 -9.29 -9.43 17.82
N ASP A 233 -8.25 -10.00 18.45
CA ASP A 233 -8.31 -10.43 19.86
C ASP A 233 -8.04 -9.26 20.82
N ILE A 234 -7.25 -8.26 20.40
CA ILE A 234 -6.74 -7.20 21.28
C ILE A 234 -7.86 -6.42 21.98
N PRO A 235 -8.95 -5.99 21.31
CA PRO A 235 -10.05 -5.27 21.97
C PRO A 235 -10.67 -6.07 23.12
N HIS A 236 -10.85 -7.37 22.93
CA HIS A 236 -11.39 -8.25 23.97
C HIS A 236 -10.43 -8.37 25.15
N LEU A 237 -9.14 -8.54 24.88
CA LEU A 237 -8.10 -8.62 25.91
C LEU A 237 -7.95 -7.30 26.70
N VAL A 238 -8.23 -6.15 26.09
CA VAL A 238 -8.36 -4.86 26.80
C VAL A 238 -9.58 -4.90 27.71
N ALA A 239 -10.74 -5.31 27.20
CA ALA A 239 -11.99 -5.37 27.97
C ALA A 239 -11.92 -6.34 29.17
N GLU A 240 -11.11 -7.40 29.06
CA GLU A 240 -10.86 -8.37 30.13
C GLU A 240 -9.76 -7.93 31.13
N GLY A 241 -9.09 -6.81 30.86
CA GLY A 241 -8.05 -6.31 31.73
C GLY A 241 -6.69 -7.00 31.59
N LYS A 242 -6.48 -7.79 30.54
CA LYS A 242 -5.16 -8.35 30.21
C LYS A 242 -4.20 -7.27 29.68
N PHE A 243 -4.75 -6.34 28.89
CA PHE A 243 -4.07 -5.11 28.49
C PHE A 243 -4.84 -3.89 29.01
N ASP A 244 -4.13 -2.80 29.24
CA ASP A 244 -4.71 -1.53 29.68
C ASP A 244 -5.06 -0.65 28.50
N VAL A 245 -4.24 -0.71 27.43
CA VAL A 245 -4.40 0.11 26.25
C VAL A 245 -4.15 -0.72 24.99
N MET A 246 -4.99 -0.54 23.98
CA MET A 246 -4.67 -0.83 22.59
C MET A 246 -4.48 0.50 21.88
N ILE A 247 -3.32 0.72 21.28
CA ILE A 247 -3.15 1.87 20.37
C ILE A 247 -3.52 1.42 18.96
N THR A 248 -4.56 2.05 18.41
CA THR A 248 -5.02 1.83 17.04
C THR A 248 -5.51 3.13 16.42
N ASP A 249 -6.19 3.07 15.28
CA ASP A 249 -6.81 4.22 14.66
C ASP A 249 -8.13 4.56 15.32
N ASN A 250 -8.42 5.86 15.50
CA ASN A 250 -9.63 6.34 16.17
C ASN A 250 -10.93 5.74 15.61
N ILE A 251 -10.99 5.50 14.29
CA ILE A 251 -12.12 4.82 13.64
C ILE A 251 -12.35 3.41 14.19
N GLU A 252 -11.28 2.62 14.35
CA GLU A 252 -11.39 1.26 14.90
C GLU A 252 -11.67 1.30 16.41
N ALA A 253 -11.03 2.20 17.15
CA ALA A 253 -11.30 2.38 18.58
C ALA A 253 -12.78 2.72 18.83
N MET A 254 -13.33 3.67 18.07
CA MET A 254 -14.74 4.06 18.16
C MET A 254 -15.67 2.90 17.80
N LEU A 255 -15.35 2.12 16.78
CA LEU A 255 -16.11 0.93 16.41
C LEU A 255 -16.21 -0.07 17.57
N TYR A 256 -15.08 -0.43 18.18
CA TYR A 256 -15.09 -1.39 19.29
C TYR A 256 -15.76 -0.82 20.54
N ALA A 257 -15.57 0.46 20.85
CA ALA A 257 -16.28 1.11 21.96
C ALA A 257 -17.80 1.18 21.76
N LYS A 258 -18.28 1.24 20.51
CA LYS A 258 -19.71 1.14 20.16
C LYS A 258 -20.24 -0.30 20.33
N GLN A 259 -19.40 -1.31 20.10
CA GLN A 259 -19.77 -2.73 20.12
C GLN A 259 -19.69 -3.37 21.51
N ASP A 260 -18.72 -2.97 22.34
CA ASP A 260 -18.54 -3.49 23.71
C ASP A 260 -18.61 -2.33 24.73
N PRO A 261 -19.65 -2.27 25.58
CA PRO A 261 -19.85 -1.18 26.54
C PRO A 261 -18.80 -1.13 27.66
N ARG A 262 -17.94 -2.16 27.78
CA ARG A 262 -16.78 -2.17 28.69
C ARG A 262 -15.61 -1.36 28.15
N LEU A 263 -15.62 -1.02 26.86
CA LEU A 263 -14.56 -0.29 26.19
C LEU A 263 -14.89 1.19 26.05
N TYR A 264 -13.84 1.99 25.86
CA TYR A 264 -13.90 3.42 25.60
C TYR A 264 -12.80 3.83 24.63
N ALA A 265 -13.16 4.61 23.61
CA ALA A 265 -12.22 5.20 22.66
C ALA A 265 -11.75 6.54 23.22
N ALA A 266 -10.61 6.54 23.92
CA ALA A 266 -10.05 7.77 24.46
C ALA A 266 -9.39 8.58 23.34
N LEU A 267 -9.50 9.91 23.42
CA LEU A 267 -8.91 10.86 22.46
C LEU A 267 -9.34 10.64 21.01
N SER A 268 -10.50 10.04 20.75
CA SER A 268 -10.96 9.74 19.39
C SER A 268 -11.33 10.98 18.57
N ASP A 269 -11.70 12.08 19.25
CA ASP A 269 -11.97 13.41 18.69
C ASP A 269 -10.69 14.22 18.43
N LYS A 270 -9.62 13.92 19.17
CA LYS A 270 -8.30 14.55 19.05
C LYS A 270 -7.20 13.49 19.12
N PRO A 271 -7.07 12.65 18.07
CA PRO A 271 -6.09 11.57 18.06
C PRO A 271 -4.66 12.12 18.11
N PHE A 272 -3.71 11.28 18.50
CA PHE A 272 -2.29 11.62 18.62
C PHE A 272 -1.63 11.99 17.29
N THR A 273 -2.19 11.55 16.17
CA THR A 273 -1.68 11.83 14.83
C THR A 273 -2.81 12.30 13.93
N ILE A 274 -2.45 12.83 12.77
CA ILE A 274 -3.36 13.11 11.67
C ILE A 274 -2.76 12.44 10.45
N ASP A 275 -3.48 11.47 9.90
CA ASP A 275 -3.05 10.61 8.81
C ASP A 275 -4.22 10.40 7.83
N GLU A 276 -3.91 9.90 6.64
CA GLU A 276 -4.92 9.55 5.62
C GLU A 276 -4.80 8.09 5.18
N LYS A 277 -5.93 7.49 4.83
CA LYS A 277 -6.00 6.18 4.18
C LYS A 277 -5.82 6.33 2.68
N GLY A 278 -5.05 5.45 2.05
CA GLY A 278 -4.88 5.40 0.60
C GLY A 278 -4.74 3.96 0.10
N PHE A 279 -4.96 3.74 -1.19
CA PHE A 279 -4.69 2.46 -1.84
C PHE A 279 -3.21 2.36 -2.21
N MET A 280 -2.66 1.14 -2.14
CA MET A 280 -1.24 0.92 -2.38
C MET A 280 -1.04 0.09 -3.66
N MET A 281 -0.15 0.56 -4.53
CA MET A 281 0.10 0.00 -5.87
C MET A 281 1.61 -0.06 -6.15
N HIS A 282 1.99 -0.78 -7.21
CA HIS A 282 3.37 -0.72 -7.71
C HIS A 282 3.75 0.70 -8.15
N ARG A 283 5.04 1.05 -7.99
CA ARG A 283 5.61 2.26 -8.58
C ARG A 283 5.85 2.05 -10.07
N GLY A 284 5.98 3.14 -10.83
CA GLY A 284 6.42 3.10 -12.23
C GLY A 284 5.34 2.79 -13.27
N ASP A 285 4.07 2.63 -12.86
CA ASP A 285 2.94 2.49 -13.77
C ASP A 285 1.99 3.69 -13.65
N THR A 286 2.35 4.78 -14.31
CA THR A 286 1.59 6.03 -14.28
C THR A 286 0.22 5.92 -14.94
N VAL A 287 0.05 5.01 -15.90
CA VAL A 287 -1.23 4.78 -16.57
C VAL A 287 -2.23 4.20 -15.58
N PHE A 288 -1.86 3.13 -14.86
CA PHE A 288 -2.72 2.53 -13.85
C PHE A 288 -2.94 3.47 -12.66
N SER A 289 -1.90 4.14 -12.16
CA SER A 289 -2.06 5.07 -11.04
C SER A 289 -2.98 6.23 -11.40
N ASN A 290 -2.83 6.86 -12.55
CA ASN A 290 -3.69 7.99 -12.95
C ASN A 290 -5.14 7.56 -13.17
N TRP A 291 -5.36 6.34 -13.69
CA TRP A 291 -6.71 5.79 -13.81
C TRP A 291 -7.36 5.63 -12.42
N ILE A 292 -6.62 5.12 -11.44
CA ILE A 292 -7.11 4.96 -10.06
C ILE A 292 -7.39 6.33 -9.42
N GLU A 293 -6.50 7.31 -9.61
CA GLU A 293 -6.72 8.66 -9.07
C GLU A 293 -7.99 9.29 -9.65
N LEU A 294 -8.18 9.23 -10.97
CA LEU A 294 -9.40 9.76 -11.61
C LEU A 294 -10.66 9.01 -11.14
N TRP A 295 -10.60 7.68 -11.02
CA TRP A 295 -11.71 6.90 -10.47
C TRP A 295 -12.05 7.33 -9.04
N MET A 296 -11.05 7.58 -8.19
CA MET A 296 -11.27 8.08 -6.83
C MET A 296 -11.89 9.47 -6.82
N GLU A 297 -11.45 10.37 -7.71
CA GLU A 297 -12.07 11.70 -7.87
C GLU A 297 -13.55 11.57 -8.27
N GLU A 298 -13.88 10.68 -9.20
CA GLU A 298 -15.28 10.43 -9.59
C GLU A 298 -16.11 9.84 -8.44
N MET A 299 -15.55 8.91 -7.66
CA MET A 299 -16.21 8.31 -6.50
C MET A 299 -16.55 9.36 -5.44
N GLU A 300 -15.65 10.31 -5.21
CA GLU A 300 -15.88 11.44 -4.31
C GLU A 300 -16.95 12.38 -4.87
N LEU A 301 -16.86 12.78 -6.14
CA LEU A 301 -17.83 13.65 -6.80
C LEU A 301 -19.26 13.06 -6.82
N LYS A 302 -19.37 11.73 -6.96
CA LYS A 302 -20.65 11.00 -6.92
C LYS A 302 -21.13 10.72 -5.49
N GLY A 303 -20.34 11.06 -4.47
CA GLY A 303 -20.64 10.81 -3.05
C GLY A 303 -20.63 9.33 -2.68
N GLU A 304 -19.98 8.46 -3.45
CA GLU A 304 -19.93 7.03 -3.18
C GLU A 304 -19.06 6.70 -1.97
N PHE A 305 -17.92 7.38 -1.79
CA PHE A 305 -17.11 7.22 -0.57
C PHE A 305 -17.86 7.63 0.69
N GLU A 306 -18.68 8.67 0.62
CA GLU A 306 -19.54 9.09 1.73
C GLU A 306 -20.64 8.07 2.04
N LYS A 307 -21.25 7.44 1.02
CA LYS A 307 -22.21 6.34 1.24
C LYS A 307 -21.54 5.13 1.90
N LEU A 308 -20.32 4.78 1.47
CA LEU A 308 -19.55 3.70 2.10
C LEU A 308 -19.21 4.05 3.55
N LYS A 309 -18.85 5.30 3.84
CA LYS A 309 -18.53 5.78 5.18
C LYS A 309 -19.75 5.65 6.10
N LYS A 310 -20.91 6.13 5.65
CA LYS A 310 -22.18 5.97 6.37
C LYS A 310 -22.56 4.52 6.64
N LYS A 311 -22.26 3.61 5.71
CA LYS A 311 -22.57 2.19 5.86
C LYS A 311 -21.66 1.49 6.88
N TRP A 312 -20.38 1.80 6.86
CA TRP A 312 -19.35 0.99 7.53
C TRP A 312 -18.75 1.63 8.78
N ILE A 313 -18.74 2.96 8.87
CA ILE A 313 -18.02 3.71 9.90
C ILE A 313 -18.99 4.40 10.89
N GLU A 314 -20.11 4.92 10.39
CA GLU A 314 -21.10 5.67 11.19
C GLU A 314 -22.18 4.75 11.79
#